data_AF-A0A2V9IQY1-F1
#
_entry.id   AF-A0A2V9IQY1-F1
#
_cell.length_a   1.000
_cell.length_b   1.000
_cell.length_c   1.000
_cell.angle_alpha   90.00
_cell.angle_beta   90.00
_cell.angle_gamma   90.00
#
_symmetry.space_group_name_H-M   'P 1'
#
loop_
_entity.id
_entity.type
_entity.pdbx_description
1 polymer ?
#
loop_
_entity_poly.entity_id
_entity_poly.type
_entity_poly.pdbx_seq_one_letter_code
_entity_poly.pdbx_strand_id
1 'polypeptide(L)'
;MQAWTVRAIGFVRSPFSEAHQVPRGLGAKHKEEGWLEILPEFEAGLKDIEGFSHLYVLWIFDRSQGYELVGTPPCDTRPHGVFATRSPYRPSPIGLTVVRLLGRDGNRLRVRGVDMLEGTP
;
A
#
# COMPACT_ATOMS: atom_id res chain seq x y z
N MET A 1 13.28 -23.66 1.07
CA MET A 1 12.18 -22.86 1.66
C MET A 1 11.06 -22.78 0.65
N GLN A 2 9.80 -22.89 1.08
CA GLN A 2 8.63 -22.80 0.20
C GLN A 2 8.34 -21.34 -0.14
N ALA A 3 8.16 -21.04 -1.42
CA ALA A 3 7.71 -19.72 -1.87
C ALA A 3 6.17 -19.67 -1.86
N TRP A 4 5.62 -18.51 -1.51
CA TRP A 4 4.18 -18.26 -1.53
C TRP A 4 3.84 -17.33 -2.68
N THR A 5 2.86 -17.72 -3.50
CA THR A 5 2.33 -16.87 -4.56
C THR A 5 1.09 -16.14 -4.03
N VAL A 6 1.09 -14.81 -4.15
CA VAL A 6 -0.05 -13.97 -3.82
C VAL A 6 -0.79 -13.58 -5.10
N ARG A 7 -2.12 -13.63 -5.07
CA ARG A 7 -2.98 -13.15 -6.15
C ARG A 7 -3.48 -11.76 -5.79
N ALA A 8 -3.34 -10.80 -6.70
CA ALA A 8 -3.95 -9.49 -6.55
C ALA A 8 -5.48 -9.63 -6.48
N ILE A 9 -6.10 -8.95 -5.51
CA ILE A 9 -7.56 -8.95 -5.33
C ILE A 9 -8.21 -7.66 -5.83
N GLY A 10 -7.40 -6.70 -6.27
CA GLY A 10 -7.83 -5.38 -6.68
C GLY A 10 -6.64 -4.51 -7.02
N PHE A 11 -6.91 -3.25 -7.34
CA PHE A 11 -5.90 -2.25 -7.66
C PHE A 11 -6.25 -0.90 -7.04
N VAL A 12 -5.21 -0.13 -6.70
CA VAL A 12 -5.36 1.21 -6.17
C VAL A 12 -5.57 2.21 -7.31
N ARG A 13 -6.53 3.12 -7.15
CA ARG A 13 -6.59 4.40 -7.86
C ARG A 13 -6.09 5.51 -6.95
N SER A 14 -5.01 6.18 -7.28
CA SER A 14 -4.40 7.22 -6.47
C SER A 14 -3.94 8.41 -7.33
N PRO A 15 -3.70 9.59 -6.72
CA PRO A 15 -3.16 10.72 -7.46
C PRO A 15 -1.66 10.59 -7.76
N PHE A 16 -1.01 9.50 -7.35
CA PHE A 16 0.44 9.34 -7.45
C PHE A 16 0.81 8.47 -8.65
N SER A 17 1.21 9.08 -9.76
CA SER A 17 1.77 8.38 -10.92
C SER A 17 3.25 8.02 -10.74
N GLU A 18 3.97 8.76 -9.90
CA GLU A 18 5.42 8.62 -9.68
C GLU A 18 5.79 8.60 -8.20
N ALA A 19 6.82 7.82 -7.85
CA ALA A 19 7.24 7.58 -6.45
C ALA A 19 7.66 8.86 -5.71
N HIS A 20 8.15 9.88 -6.42
CA HIS A 20 8.56 11.14 -5.79
C HIS A 20 7.37 11.99 -5.30
N GLN A 21 6.16 11.72 -5.80
CA GLN A 21 4.93 12.41 -5.40
C GLN A 21 4.38 11.88 -4.08
N VAL A 22 4.73 10.65 -3.70
CA VAL A 22 4.30 10.03 -2.45
C VAL A 22 5.06 10.66 -1.28
N PRO A 23 4.36 11.26 -0.28
CA PRO A 23 5.02 11.81 0.91
C PRO A 23 5.86 10.75 1.64
N ARG A 24 7.10 11.08 2.00
CA ARG A 24 8.03 10.16 2.67
C ARG A 24 8.88 10.88 3.71
N GLY A 25 9.39 10.13 4.69
CA GLY A 25 10.24 10.66 5.77
C GLY A 25 9.48 10.93 7.08
N LEU A 26 10.20 11.49 8.07
CA LEU A 26 9.65 11.75 9.40
C LEU A 26 8.51 12.77 9.33
N GLY A 27 7.37 12.43 9.91
CA GLY A 27 6.20 13.31 9.95
C GLY A 27 5.44 13.43 8.62
N ALA A 28 5.75 12.59 7.63
CA ALA A 28 4.99 12.51 6.40
C ALA A 28 3.50 12.27 6.71
N LYS A 29 2.63 13.07 6.08
CA LYS A 29 1.18 12.97 6.25
C LYS A 29 0.57 12.50 4.94
N HIS A 30 -0.11 11.37 5.00
CA HIS A 30 -0.90 10.84 3.88
C HIS A 30 -2.33 11.34 4.06
N LYS A 31 -2.69 12.37 3.29
CA LYS A 31 -4.02 12.99 3.34
C LYS A 31 -4.83 12.79 2.06
N GLU A 32 -4.17 12.34 1.01
CA GLU A 32 -4.79 12.13 -0.28
C GLU A 32 -5.86 11.05 -0.21
N GLU A 33 -6.90 11.25 -1.01
CA GLU A 33 -7.95 10.27 -1.21
C GLU A 33 -7.64 9.41 -2.43
N GLY A 34 -8.20 8.21 -2.44
CA GLY A 34 -8.09 7.28 -3.56
C GLY A 34 -9.21 6.26 -3.51
N TRP A 35 -9.13 5.30 -4.41
CA TRP A 35 -10.03 4.15 -4.45
C TRP A 35 -9.25 2.85 -4.35
N LEU A 36 -9.80 1.89 -3.61
CA LEU A 36 -9.41 0.50 -3.71
C LEU A 36 -10.46 -0.18 -4.58
N GLU A 37 -10.09 -0.56 -5.80
CA GLU A 37 -10.99 -1.23 -6.75
C GLU A 37 -10.77 -2.73 -6.63
N ILE A 38 -11.63 -3.41 -5.88
CA ILE A 38 -11.59 -4.87 -5.72
C ILE A 38 -12.10 -5.52 -7.00
N LEU A 39 -11.48 -6.61 -7.45
CA LEU A 39 -11.94 -7.32 -8.64
C LEU A 39 -13.37 -7.86 -8.42
N PRO A 40 -14.25 -7.81 -9.43
CA PRO A 40 -15.65 -8.19 -9.26
C PRO A 40 -15.87 -9.58 -8.66
N GLU A 41 -15.02 -10.56 -8.99
CA GLU A 41 -15.14 -11.92 -8.43
C GLU A 41 -14.91 -11.99 -6.91
N PHE A 42 -14.33 -10.94 -6.30
CA PHE A 42 -14.04 -10.86 -4.87
C PHE A 42 -14.97 -9.88 -4.13
N GLU A 43 -15.93 -9.25 -4.81
CA GLU A 43 -16.83 -8.27 -4.19
C GLU A 43 -17.58 -8.82 -2.98
N ALA A 44 -17.98 -10.10 -3.01
CA ALA A 44 -18.66 -10.75 -1.89
C ALA A 44 -17.86 -10.72 -0.58
N GLY A 45 -16.52 -10.62 -0.66
CA GLY A 45 -15.63 -10.48 0.50
C GLY A 45 -15.71 -9.13 1.20
N LEU A 46 -16.36 -8.13 0.60
CA LEU A 46 -16.58 -6.79 1.18
C LEU A 46 -17.79 -6.71 2.11
N LYS A 47 -18.46 -7.82 2.39
CA LYS A 47 -19.59 -7.84 3.33
C LYS A 47 -19.18 -7.25 4.68
N ASP A 48 -20.02 -6.35 5.21
CA ASP A 48 -19.87 -5.66 6.50
C ASP A 48 -18.65 -4.72 6.63
N ILE A 49 -17.95 -4.41 5.54
CA ILE A 49 -16.74 -3.56 5.57
C ILE A 49 -17.03 -2.11 6.03
N GLU A 50 -18.24 -1.63 5.80
CA GLU A 50 -18.72 -0.31 6.21
C GLU A 50 -18.88 -0.18 7.74
N GLY A 51 -18.84 -1.30 8.47
CA GLY A 51 -18.79 -1.29 9.93
C GLY A 51 -17.47 -0.76 10.51
N PHE A 52 -16.43 -0.59 9.69
CA PHE A 52 -15.11 -0.13 10.11
C PHE A 52 -14.82 1.30 9.68
N SER A 53 -14.15 2.06 10.55
CA SER A 53 -13.69 3.42 10.23
C SER A 53 -12.36 3.45 9.46
N HIS A 54 -11.53 2.43 9.67
CA HIS A 54 -10.20 2.32 9.07
C HIS A 54 -9.93 0.89 8.63
N LEU A 55 -9.11 0.74 7.60
CA LEU A 55 -8.74 -0.54 7.00
C LEU A 55 -7.22 -0.70 7.01
N TYR A 56 -6.77 -1.93 7.26
CA TYR A 56 -5.42 -2.35 6.91
C TYR A 56 -5.42 -2.80 5.45
N VAL A 57 -4.63 -2.14 4.63
CA VAL A 57 -4.44 -2.49 3.22
C VAL A 57 -3.06 -3.09 3.08
N LEU A 58 -3.02 -4.38 2.73
CA LEU A 58 -1.81 -5.07 2.31
C LEU A 58 -1.74 -5.01 0.79
N TRP A 59 -0.61 -4.56 0.26
CA TRP A 59 -0.41 -4.32 -1.16
C TRP A 59 1.01 -4.69 -1.56
N ILE A 60 1.30 -4.81 -2.85
CA ILE A 60 2.63 -5.24 -3.34
C ILE A 60 3.39 -4.07 -3.95
N PHE A 61 4.66 -3.89 -3.56
CA PHE A 61 5.59 -2.99 -4.23
C PHE A 61 5.96 -3.53 -5.62
N ASP A 62 5.01 -3.52 -6.54
CA ASP A 62 5.06 -4.07 -7.90
C ASP A 62 6.22 -3.51 -8.74
N ARG A 63 6.63 -2.28 -8.45
CA ARG A 63 7.74 -1.58 -9.12
C ARG A 63 9.10 -1.77 -8.44
N SER A 64 9.17 -2.42 -7.29
CA SER A 64 10.44 -2.67 -6.60
C SER A 64 11.13 -3.91 -7.15
N GLN A 65 12.33 -3.72 -7.68
CA GLN A 65 13.13 -4.80 -8.26
C GLN A 65 14.21 -5.24 -7.27
N GLY A 66 14.20 -6.53 -6.92
CA GLY A 66 15.16 -7.09 -5.96
C GLY A 66 14.97 -6.58 -4.53
N TYR A 67 16.01 -6.72 -3.71
CA TYR A 67 16.03 -6.25 -2.33
C TYR A 67 17.42 -5.82 -1.90
N GLU A 68 17.46 -4.94 -0.90
CA GLU A 68 18.68 -4.56 -0.19
C GLU A 68 18.48 -4.91 1.29
N LEU A 69 19.40 -5.68 1.89
CA LEU A 69 19.29 -6.03 3.30
C LEU A 69 19.66 -4.86 4.23
N VAL A 70 20.45 -3.92 3.74
CA VAL A 70 20.88 -2.71 4.44
C VAL A 70 20.80 -1.55 3.46
N GLY A 71 20.11 -0.47 3.84
CA GLY A 71 19.96 0.73 3.02
C GLY A 71 19.75 1.99 3.86
N THR A 72 19.87 3.16 3.26
CA THR A 72 19.73 4.45 3.94
C THR A 72 18.33 5.03 3.69
N PRO A 73 17.44 5.05 4.71
CA PRO A 73 16.08 5.54 4.53
C PRO A 73 16.03 7.07 4.45
N PRO A 74 14.96 7.68 3.91
CA PRO A 74 14.83 9.14 3.81
C PRO A 74 14.81 9.89 5.15
N CYS A 75 14.66 9.17 6.28
CA CYS A 75 14.52 9.74 7.62
C CYS A 75 15.83 9.81 8.43
N ASP A 76 16.92 9.19 7.96
CA ASP A 76 18.21 9.13 8.66
C ASP A 76 19.33 9.08 7.61
N THR A 77 20.50 9.62 7.93
CA THR A 77 21.68 9.56 7.05
C THR A 77 22.49 8.28 7.25
N ARG A 78 22.23 7.52 8.32
CA ARG A 78 22.90 6.24 8.62
C ARG A 78 22.19 5.06 7.92
N PRO A 79 22.93 4.01 7.53
CA PRO A 79 22.34 2.80 6.98
C PRO A 79 21.62 1.99 8.07
N HIS A 80 20.51 1.36 7.70
CA HIS A 80 19.70 0.52 8.59
C HIS A 80 19.35 -0.79 7.90
N GLY A 81 19.19 -1.85 8.70
CA GLY A 81 18.66 -3.12 8.19
C GLY A 81 17.24 -2.93 7.65
N VAL A 82 16.91 -3.57 6.53
CA VAL A 82 15.64 -3.38 5.82
C VAL A 82 14.40 -3.71 6.67
N PHE A 83 14.55 -4.60 7.65
CA PHE A 83 13.49 -4.97 8.58
C PHE A 83 13.27 -3.97 9.71
N ALA A 84 14.20 -3.03 9.92
CA ALA A 84 14.04 -1.88 10.81
C ALA A 84 13.47 -0.65 10.09
N THR A 85 13.16 -0.76 8.78
CA THR A 85 12.62 0.34 7.98
C THR A 85 11.33 -0.07 7.25
N ARG A 86 10.70 0.89 6.58
CA ARG A 86 9.59 0.68 5.63
C ARG A 86 10.07 0.72 4.17
N SER A 87 11.33 0.38 3.90
CA SER A 87 11.87 0.35 2.53
C SER A 87 11.09 -0.64 1.65
N PRO A 88 10.79 -0.27 0.39
CA PRO A 88 10.10 -1.16 -0.54
C PRO A 88 11.03 -2.24 -1.12
N TYR A 89 12.35 -2.05 -1.06
CA TYR A 89 13.37 -2.99 -1.54
C TYR A 89 13.65 -4.11 -0.53
N ARG A 90 12.67 -4.97 -0.29
CA ARG A 90 12.71 -6.05 0.71
C ARG A 90 12.39 -7.43 0.12
N PRO A 91 12.87 -8.54 0.73
CA PRO A 91 12.71 -9.89 0.18
C PRO A 91 11.25 -10.30 -0.11
N SER A 92 10.30 -9.81 0.70
CA SER A 92 8.87 -9.91 0.42
C SER A 92 8.32 -8.49 0.27
N PRO A 93 8.00 -8.04 -0.96
CA PRO A 93 7.66 -6.66 -1.27
C PRO A 93 6.22 -6.31 -0.85
N ILE A 94 5.85 -6.59 0.40
CA ILE A 94 4.53 -6.29 0.94
C ILE A 94 4.56 -4.94 1.66
N GLY A 95 3.73 -4.03 1.19
CA GLY A 95 3.38 -2.78 1.84
C GLY A 95 2.20 -2.95 2.79
N LEU A 96 2.13 -2.08 3.79
CA LEU A 96 1.00 -1.94 4.70
C LEU A 96 0.66 -0.46 4.82
N THR A 97 -0.61 -0.17 4.60
CA THR A 97 -1.15 1.19 4.73
C THR A 97 -2.43 1.14 5.55
N VAL A 98 -2.54 2.06 6.51
CA VAL A 98 -3.78 2.27 7.26
C VAL A 98 -4.53 3.40 6.59
N VAL A 99 -5.70 3.11 6.04
CA VAL A 99 -6.54 4.11 5.38
C VAL A 99 -7.83 4.30 6.15
N ARG A 100 -8.39 5.52 6.11
CA ARG A 100 -9.75 5.78 6.58
C ARG A 100 -10.73 5.41 5.48
N LEU A 101 -11.75 4.62 5.81
CA LEU A 101 -12.86 4.34 4.90
C LEU A 101 -13.79 5.57 4.85
N LEU A 102 -14.04 6.06 3.64
CA LEU A 102 -14.93 7.21 3.40
C LEU A 102 -16.29 6.77 2.84
N GLY A 103 -16.33 5.65 2.13
CA GLY A 103 -17.55 5.07 1.57
C GLY A 103 -17.25 3.91 0.64
N ARG A 104 -18.30 3.23 0.20
CA ARG A 104 -18.26 2.13 -0.75
C ARG A 104 -19.23 2.39 -1.90
N ASP A 105 -18.83 1.98 -3.10
CA ASP A 105 -19.63 1.94 -4.32
C ASP A 105 -19.39 0.59 -5.01
N GLY A 106 -20.29 -0.38 -4.79
CA GLY A 106 -20.13 -1.76 -5.28
C GLY A 106 -18.83 -2.41 -4.79
N ASN A 107 -17.95 -2.77 -5.72
CA ASN A 107 -16.62 -3.33 -5.48
C ASN A 107 -15.52 -2.29 -5.21
N ARG A 108 -15.87 -1.00 -5.08
CA ARG A 108 -14.90 0.11 -4.93
C ARG A 108 -15.02 0.73 -3.55
N LEU A 109 -13.89 0.94 -2.89
CA LEU A 109 -13.82 1.59 -1.57
C LEU A 109 -13.15 2.94 -1.72
N ARG A 110 -13.86 4.03 -1.41
CA ARG A 110 -13.27 5.37 -1.32
C ARG A 110 -12.55 5.48 0.01
N VAL A 111 -11.27 5.83 -0.02
CA VAL A 111 -10.43 5.85 1.17
C VAL A 111 -9.57 7.11 1.24
N ARG A 112 -9.13 7.48 2.45
CA ARG A 112 -8.15 8.56 2.69
C ARG A 112 -6.91 8.02 3.38
N GLY A 113 -5.75 8.56 3.00
CA GLY A 113 -4.46 8.16 3.55
C GLY A 113 -3.69 7.20 2.67
N VAL A 114 -3.98 7.20 1.36
CA VAL A 114 -3.24 6.39 0.39
C VAL A 114 -1.79 6.85 0.31
N ASP A 115 -0.87 5.90 0.18
CA ASP A 115 0.58 6.09 -0.02
C ASP A 115 1.13 5.18 -1.13
N MET A 116 0.23 4.71 -1.99
CA MET A 116 0.50 3.77 -3.09
C MET A 116 0.39 4.47 -4.44
N LEU A 117 1.11 3.96 -5.44
CA LEU A 117 1.03 4.49 -6.80
C LEU A 117 -0.26 4.05 -7.50
N GLU A 118 -0.65 4.79 -8.53
CA GLU A 118 -1.74 4.43 -9.43
C GLU A 118 -1.49 3.03 -10.00
N GLY A 119 -2.51 2.17 -9.92
CA GLY A 119 -2.47 0.80 -10.42
C GLY A 119 -1.69 -0.20 -9.54
N THR A 120 -1.26 0.20 -8.33
CA THR A 120 -0.61 -0.73 -7.40
C THR A 120 -1.60 -1.84 -6.97
N PRO A 121 -1.19 -3.12 -6.99
CA PRO A 121 -2.03 -4.26 -6.58
C PRO A 121 -2.08 -4.49 -5.07
#